data_AF-A0A849H360-F1
#
_entry.id   AF-A0A849H360-F1
#
_cell.length_a   1.000
_cell.length_b   1.000
_cell.length_c   1.000
_cell.angle_alpha   90.00
_cell.angle_beta   90.00
_cell.angle_gamma   90.00
#
_symmetry.space_group_name_H-M   'P 1'
#
loop_
_entity.id
_entity.type
_entity.pdbx_description
1 polymer ?
#
loop_
_entity_poly.entity_id
_entity_poly.type
_entity_poly.pdbx_seq_one_letter_code
_entity_poly.pdbx_strand_id
1 'polypeptide(L)'
;MTRLLFGAYLSREGLFEDALRELNAAAELAPEDPVILYEVGVALALGGQLESALDPLFRSMDLDPGEGWSQVVLGLVEAELDRMEEAARDLSEAARLRPMDVEAQLLAALAAEAAGWEDLAYEMMERGRQGALPGDLHLVETVEARLEDGPDATNSFFREELLPGALRERLMSRP
;
A
#
# COMPACT_ATOMS: atom_id res chain seq x y z
N MET A 1 -3.79 12.42 20.86
CA MET A 1 -2.37 12.07 20.62
C MET A 1 -1.93 10.81 21.37
N THR A 2 -2.02 10.73 22.70
CA THR A 2 -1.50 9.55 23.46
C THR A 2 -2.15 8.22 23.07
N ARG A 3 -3.48 8.18 22.89
CA ARG A 3 -4.19 6.95 22.48
C ARG A 3 -3.84 6.51 21.06
N LEU A 4 -3.74 7.45 20.12
CA LEU A 4 -3.31 7.20 18.75
C LEU A 4 -1.93 6.54 18.71
N LEU A 5 -0.93 7.17 19.34
CA LEU A 5 0.44 6.64 19.33
C LEU A 5 0.56 5.28 20.03
N PHE A 6 -0.20 5.08 21.10
CA PHE A 6 -0.21 3.80 21.81
C PHE A 6 -0.91 2.71 21.00
N GLY A 7 -2.04 3.01 20.36
CA GLY A 7 -2.72 2.09 19.45
C GLY A 7 -1.84 1.70 18.26
N ALA A 8 -1.20 2.67 17.61
CA ALA A 8 -0.25 2.47 16.53
C ALA A 8 0.95 1.58 16.94
N TYR A 9 1.44 1.72 18.17
CA TYR A 9 2.47 0.85 18.73
C TYR A 9 1.95 -0.58 18.92
N LEU A 10 0.77 -0.75 19.52
CA LEU A 10 0.15 -2.06 19.74
C LEU A 10 -0.09 -2.82 18.43
N SER A 11 -0.49 -2.13 17.35
CA SER A 11 -0.64 -2.73 16.02
C SER A 11 0.65 -3.39 15.55
N ARG A 12 1.77 -2.68 15.72
CA ARG A 12 3.10 -3.15 15.30
C ARG A 12 3.64 -4.28 16.18
N GLU A 13 3.23 -4.34 17.44
CA GLU A 13 3.53 -5.45 18.36
C GLU A 13 2.65 -6.68 18.13
N GLY A 14 1.69 -6.62 17.19
CA GLY A 14 0.75 -7.72 16.91
C GLY A 14 -0.43 -7.81 17.88
N LEU A 15 -0.61 -6.82 18.75
CA LEU A 15 -1.70 -6.75 19.73
C LEU A 15 -2.92 -6.04 19.12
N PHE A 16 -3.48 -6.62 18.05
CA PHE A 16 -4.45 -5.95 17.17
C PHE A 16 -5.76 -5.56 17.89
N GLU A 17 -6.29 -6.41 18.76
CA GLU A 17 -7.52 -6.09 19.51
C GLU A 17 -7.31 -4.93 20.49
N ASP A 18 -6.15 -4.90 21.17
CA ASP A 18 -5.76 -3.80 22.04
C ASP A 18 -5.56 -2.50 21.23
N ALA A 19 -4.90 -2.60 20.09
CA ALA A 19 -4.66 -1.49 19.18
C ALA A 19 -5.97 -0.86 18.73
N LEU A 20 -6.91 -1.67 18.22
CA LEU A 20 -8.22 -1.19 17.75
C LEU A 20 -9.02 -0.53 18.86
N ARG A 21 -8.94 -1.03 20.11
CA ARG A 21 -9.60 -0.37 21.24
C ARG A 21 -9.07 1.05 21.46
N GLU A 22 -7.75 1.22 21.46
CA GLU A 22 -7.14 2.53 21.68
C GLU A 22 -7.36 3.49 20.51
N LEU A 23 -7.31 2.97 19.28
CA LEU A 23 -7.55 3.74 18.07
C LEU A 23 -9.02 4.15 17.94
N ASN A 24 -9.97 3.28 18.25
CA ASN A 24 -11.40 3.62 18.25
C ASN A 24 -11.72 4.67 19.31
N ALA A 25 -11.13 4.57 20.50
CA ALA A 25 -11.27 5.61 21.53
C ALA A 25 -10.63 6.95 21.10
N ALA A 26 -9.61 6.92 20.23
CA ALA A 26 -9.07 8.14 19.62
C ALA A 26 -10.02 8.69 18.54
N ALA A 27 -10.61 7.82 17.72
CA ALA A 27 -11.57 8.19 16.67
C ALA A 27 -12.86 8.77 17.24
N GLU A 28 -13.32 8.32 18.42
CA GLU A 28 -14.46 8.94 19.12
C GLU A 28 -14.23 10.42 19.44
N LEU A 29 -12.97 10.82 19.64
CA LEU A 29 -12.61 12.21 19.95
C LEU A 29 -12.38 13.04 18.68
N ALA A 30 -11.93 12.40 17.60
CA ALA A 30 -11.64 13.04 16.32
C ALA A 30 -11.96 12.08 15.15
N PRO A 31 -13.24 11.96 14.75
CA PRO A 31 -13.72 10.92 13.83
C PRO A 31 -13.33 11.12 12.36
N GLU A 32 -12.78 12.29 12.03
CA GLU A 32 -12.32 12.69 10.69
C GLU A 32 -10.83 13.09 10.73
N ASP A 33 -10.08 12.61 11.73
CA ASP A 33 -8.61 12.74 11.71
C ASP A 33 -8.04 11.67 10.76
N PRO A 34 -7.42 12.04 9.63
CA PRO A 34 -6.91 11.10 8.65
C PRO A 34 -5.84 10.17 9.25
N VAL A 35 -5.02 10.65 10.18
CA VAL A 35 -3.96 9.84 10.80
C VAL A 35 -4.56 8.74 11.69
N ILE A 36 -5.66 9.04 12.40
CA ILE A 36 -6.36 8.03 13.20
C ILE A 36 -7.00 6.98 12.28
N LEU A 37 -7.68 7.41 11.22
CA LEU A 37 -8.32 6.52 10.26
C LEU A 37 -7.29 5.62 9.56
N TYR A 38 -6.15 6.17 9.14
CA TYR A 38 -5.03 5.41 8.61
C TYR A 38 -4.57 4.31 9.60
N GLU A 39 -4.29 4.65 10.86
CA GLU A 39 -3.80 3.67 11.84
C GLU A 39 -4.85 2.61 12.18
N VAL A 40 -6.16 2.93 12.14
CA VAL A 40 -7.24 1.93 12.24
C VAL A 40 -7.18 0.96 11.07
N GLY A 41 -7.07 1.47 9.84
CA GLY A 41 -6.92 0.65 8.64
C GLY A 41 -5.69 -0.26 8.70
N VAL A 42 -4.55 0.28 9.12
CA VAL A 42 -3.31 -0.47 9.32
C VAL A 42 -3.47 -1.58 10.36
N ALA A 43 -4.11 -1.29 11.49
CA ALA A 43 -4.35 -2.28 12.54
C ALA A 43 -5.23 -3.44 12.05
N LEU A 44 -6.27 -3.14 11.25
CA LEU A 44 -7.15 -4.13 10.63
C LEU A 44 -6.38 -4.98 9.61
N ALA A 45 -5.59 -4.35 8.74
CA ALA A 45 -4.80 -5.05 7.72
C ALA A 45 -3.75 -5.97 8.34
N LEU A 46 -2.99 -5.50 9.34
CA LEU A 46 -2.02 -6.33 10.07
C LEU A 46 -2.72 -7.49 10.82
N GLY A 47 -3.94 -7.27 11.30
CA GLY A 47 -4.77 -8.29 11.93
C GLY A 47 -5.44 -9.27 10.95
N GLY A 48 -5.16 -9.16 9.64
CA GLY A 48 -5.75 -10.01 8.60
C GLY A 48 -7.20 -9.69 8.26
N GLN A 49 -7.76 -8.60 8.78
CA GLN A 49 -9.13 -8.14 8.50
C GLN A 49 -9.14 -7.19 7.30
N LEU A 50 -8.66 -7.69 6.15
CA LEU A 50 -8.39 -6.89 4.95
C LEU A 50 -9.63 -6.15 4.44
N GLU A 51 -10.80 -6.80 4.33
CA GLU A 51 -12.02 -6.12 3.90
C GLU A 51 -12.45 -4.99 4.83
N SER A 52 -12.22 -5.14 6.13
CA SER A 52 -12.57 -4.11 7.12
C SER A 52 -11.60 -2.93 7.08
N ALA A 53 -10.37 -3.14 6.59
CA ALA A 53 -9.36 -2.09 6.47
C ALA A 53 -9.70 -1.08 5.35
N LEU A 54 -10.49 -1.46 4.35
CA LEU A 54 -10.77 -0.63 3.17
C LEU A 54 -11.45 0.71 3.52
N ASP A 55 -12.54 0.71 4.29
CA ASP A 55 -13.29 1.92 4.65
C ASP A 55 -12.43 2.98 5.39
N PRO A 56 -11.73 2.64 6.49
CA PRO A 56 -10.89 3.61 7.18
C PRO A 56 -9.71 4.10 6.32
N LEU A 57 -9.10 3.25 5.49
CA LEU A 57 -8.04 3.67 4.56
C LEU A 57 -8.56 4.61 3.49
N PHE A 58 -9.71 4.30 2.89
CA PHE A 58 -10.37 5.15 1.90
C PHE A 58 -10.72 6.52 2.49
N ARG A 59 -11.33 6.55 3.67
CA ARG A 59 -11.66 7.81 4.35
C ARG A 59 -10.41 8.61 4.72
N SER A 60 -9.34 7.95 5.13
CA SER A 60 -8.06 8.61 5.39
C SER A 60 -7.51 9.28 4.13
N MET A 61 -7.52 8.56 3.00
CA MET A 61 -7.10 9.09 1.69
C MET A 61 -7.95 10.28 1.24
N ASP A 62 -9.28 10.21 1.37
CA ASP A 62 -10.18 11.30 0.96
C ASP A 62 -9.97 12.58 1.78
N LEU A 63 -9.64 12.43 3.07
CA LEU A 63 -9.40 13.55 3.98
C LEU A 63 -8.00 14.16 3.85
N ASP A 64 -6.98 13.37 3.47
CA ASP A 64 -5.63 13.86 3.17
C ASP A 64 -5.05 13.22 1.88
N PRO A 65 -5.47 13.71 0.71
CA PRO A 65 -5.03 13.17 -0.58
C PRO A 65 -3.59 13.57 -0.93
N GLY A 66 -2.97 14.50 -0.21
CA GLY A 66 -1.69 15.11 -0.60
C GLY A 66 -0.47 14.23 -0.35
N GLU A 67 -0.55 13.29 0.59
CA GLU A 67 0.59 12.49 1.04
C GLU A 67 0.75 11.16 0.29
N GLY A 68 -0.33 10.62 -0.30
CA GLY A 68 -0.33 9.37 -1.08
C GLY A 68 -0.06 8.09 -0.27
N TRP A 69 0.26 8.19 1.04
CA TRP A 69 0.57 7.03 1.89
C TRP A 69 -0.64 6.13 2.14
N SER A 70 -1.77 6.72 2.55
CA SER A 70 -3.02 6.00 2.75
C SER A 70 -3.47 5.30 1.47
N GLN A 71 -3.25 5.94 0.32
CA GLN A 71 -3.63 5.41 -0.99
C GLN A 71 -2.75 4.22 -1.42
N VAL A 72 -1.45 4.21 -1.10
CA VAL A 72 -0.62 3.01 -1.34
C VAL A 72 -1.02 1.85 -0.44
N VAL A 73 -1.28 2.09 0.85
CA VAL A 73 -1.74 1.01 1.72
C VAL A 73 -3.10 0.48 1.27
N LEU A 74 -4.02 1.36 0.85
CA LEU A 74 -5.31 0.96 0.27
C LEU A 74 -5.12 0.06 -0.95
N GLY A 75 -4.33 0.49 -1.94
CA GLY A 75 -4.10 -0.30 -3.15
C GLY A 75 -3.39 -1.64 -2.88
N LEU A 76 -2.50 -1.71 -1.88
CA LEU A 76 -1.90 -2.99 -1.46
C LEU A 76 -2.91 -3.92 -0.80
N VAL A 77 -3.81 -3.40 0.04
CA VAL A 77 -4.91 -4.18 0.63
C VAL A 77 -5.87 -4.66 -0.45
N GLU A 78 -6.19 -3.84 -1.44
CA GLU A 78 -7.01 -4.22 -2.59
C GLU A 78 -6.37 -5.32 -3.42
N ALA A 79 -5.07 -5.25 -3.66
CA ALA A 79 -4.33 -6.30 -4.34
C ALA A 79 -4.37 -7.64 -3.57
N GLU A 80 -4.20 -7.62 -2.25
CA GLU A 80 -4.32 -8.84 -1.43
C GLU A 80 -5.75 -9.42 -1.45
N LEU A 81 -6.75 -8.57 -1.68
CA LEU A 81 -8.15 -8.94 -1.86
C LEU A 81 -8.51 -9.36 -3.29
N ASP A 82 -7.52 -9.53 -4.18
CA ASP A 82 -7.71 -9.91 -5.59
C ASP A 82 -8.46 -8.84 -6.42
N ARG A 83 -8.41 -7.57 -6.00
CA ARG A 83 -9.03 -6.42 -6.70
C ARG A 83 -7.99 -5.67 -7.51
N MET A 84 -7.49 -6.31 -8.56
CA MET A 84 -6.32 -5.83 -9.31
C MET A 84 -6.59 -4.52 -10.04
N GLU A 85 -7.78 -4.31 -10.59
CA GLU A 85 -8.13 -3.07 -11.28
C GLU A 85 -8.20 -1.87 -10.33
N GLU A 86 -8.78 -2.03 -9.15
CA GLU A 86 -8.79 -1.01 -8.10
C GLU A 86 -7.36 -0.72 -7.61
N ALA A 87 -6.62 -1.78 -7.28
CA ALA A 87 -5.23 -1.66 -6.83
C ALA A 87 -4.35 -0.94 -7.86
N ALA A 88 -4.49 -1.25 -9.15
CA ALA A 88 -3.74 -0.60 -10.22
C ALA A 88 -4.05 0.90 -10.32
N ARG A 89 -5.32 1.30 -10.16
CA ARG A 89 -5.70 2.72 -10.12
C ARG A 89 -5.04 3.41 -8.93
N ASP A 90 -5.29 2.92 -7.74
CA ASP A 90 -4.90 3.60 -6.50
C ASP A 90 -3.37 3.62 -6.32
N LEU A 91 -2.69 2.51 -6.60
CA LEU A 91 -1.23 2.47 -6.57
C LEU A 91 -0.62 3.41 -7.61
N SER A 92 -1.17 3.47 -8.82
CA SER A 92 -0.63 4.37 -9.85
C SER A 92 -0.78 5.83 -9.46
N GLU A 93 -1.94 6.26 -8.95
CA GLU A 93 -2.18 7.62 -8.48
C GLU A 93 -1.26 7.99 -7.31
N ALA A 94 -1.15 7.10 -6.33
CA ALA A 94 -0.27 7.30 -5.19
C ALA A 94 1.22 7.34 -5.59
N ALA A 95 1.63 6.55 -6.59
CA ALA A 95 2.95 6.62 -7.18
C ALA A 95 3.17 7.96 -7.92
N ARG A 96 2.16 8.51 -8.61
CA ARG A 96 2.28 9.84 -9.24
C ARG A 96 2.47 10.96 -8.21
N LEU A 97 1.84 10.83 -7.04
CA LEU A 97 2.01 11.77 -5.91
C LEU A 97 3.39 11.64 -5.25
N ARG A 98 4.02 10.46 -5.36
CA ARG A 98 5.33 10.14 -4.77
C ARG A 98 6.34 9.75 -5.85
N PRO A 99 6.79 10.71 -6.68
CA PRO A 99 7.63 10.43 -7.84
C PRO A 99 9.04 9.91 -7.47
N MET A 100 9.46 10.03 -6.20
CA MET A 100 10.74 9.51 -5.71
C MET A 100 10.62 8.15 -4.99
N ASP A 101 9.41 7.64 -4.80
CA ASP A 101 9.18 6.33 -4.20
C ASP A 101 9.22 5.27 -5.31
N VAL A 102 10.44 4.77 -5.58
CA VAL A 102 10.70 3.80 -6.65
C VAL A 102 9.87 2.53 -6.45
N GLU A 103 9.81 2.02 -5.22
CA GLU A 103 9.03 0.83 -4.91
C GLU A 103 7.53 1.05 -5.20
N ALA A 104 6.97 2.23 -4.89
CA ALA A 104 5.58 2.53 -5.25
C ALA A 104 5.34 2.53 -6.77
N GLN A 105 6.30 3.01 -7.57
CA GLN A 105 6.21 2.91 -9.04
C GLN A 105 6.21 1.44 -9.50
N LEU A 106 7.07 0.61 -8.92
CA LEU A 106 7.17 -0.80 -9.30
C LEU A 106 5.92 -1.61 -8.88
N LEU A 107 5.38 -1.35 -7.69
CA LEU A 107 4.12 -1.93 -7.23
C LEU A 107 2.96 -1.54 -8.15
N ALA A 108 2.90 -0.28 -8.57
CA ALA A 108 1.90 0.18 -9.53
C ALA A 108 2.06 -0.49 -10.90
N ALA A 109 3.29 -0.70 -11.37
CA ALA A 109 3.56 -1.40 -12.62
C ALA A 109 3.07 -2.85 -12.59
N LEU A 110 3.37 -3.57 -11.51
CA LEU A 110 2.96 -4.96 -11.32
C LEU A 110 1.45 -5.12 -11.17
N ALA A 111 0.80 -4.23 -10.41
CA ALA A 111 -0.65 -4.22 -10.28
C ALA A 111 -1.34 -3.89 -11.62
N ALA A 112 -0.80 -2.95 -12.39
CA ALA A 112 -1.31 -2.61 -13.71
C ALA A 112 -1.17 -3.79 -14.70
N GLU A 113 -0.06 -4.52 -14.69
CA GLU A 113 0.11 -5.72 -15.52
C GLU A 113 -0.90 -6.81 -15.11
N ALA A 114 -1.07 -7.04 -13.80
CA ALA A 114 -2.04 -8.01 -13.29
C ALA A 114 -3.50 -7.64 -13.63
N ALA A 115 -3.80 -6.34 -13.79
CA ALA A 115 -5.07 -5.82 -14.26
C ALA A 115 -5.22 -5.82 -15.80
N GLY A 116 -4.17 -6.18 -16.55
CA GLY A 116 -4.14 -6.15 -18.01
C GLY A 116 -4.04 -4.74 -18.60
N TRP A 117 -3.53 -3.77 -17.84
CA TRP A 117 -3.36 -2.37 -18.25
C TRP A 117 -1.92 -2.11 -18.71
N GLU A 118 -1.53 -2.74 -19.81
CA GLU A 118 -0.15 -2.76 -20.35
C GLU A 118 0.47 -1.35 -20.49
N ASP A 119 -0.29 -0.39 -21.02
CA ASP A 119 0.19 1.00 -21.19
C ASP A 119 0.57 1.65 -19.84
N LEU A 120 -0.23 1.39 -18.80
CA LEU A 120 0.02 1.91 -17.47
C LEU A 120 1.17 1.17 -16.80
N ALA A 121 1.26 -0.15 -16.97
CA ALA A 121 2.37 -0.95 -16.46
C ALA A 121 3.71 -0.42 -16.99
N TYR A 122 3.77 -0.15 -18.30
CA TYR A 122 4.94 0.46 -18.93
C TYR A 122 5.24 1.88 -18.43
N GLU A 123 4.21 2.74 -18.29
CA GLU A 123 4.39 4.09 -17.74
C GLU A 123 5.03 4.05 -16.34
N MET A 124 4.47 3.24 -15.44
CA MET A 124 4.93 3.16 -14.05
C MET A 124 6.32 2.53 -13.97
N MET A 125 6.58 1.48 -14.73
CA MET A 125 7.88 0.82 -14.80
C MET A 125 8.98 1.79 -15.23
N GLU A 126 8.72 2.60 -16.27
CA GLU A 126 9.70 3.55 -16.77
C GLU A 126 9.98 4.68 -15.76
N ARG A 127 8.96 5.12 -15.01
CA ARG A 127 9.15 6.10 -13.92
C ARG A 127 9.98 5.52 -12.78
N GLY A 128 9.72 4.26 -12.40
CA GLY A 128 10.52 3.53 -11.42
C GLY A 128 11.99 3.45 -11.85
N ARG A 129 12.24 3.08 -13.10
CA ARG A 129 13.59 3.02 -13.68
C ARG A 129 14.32 4.36 -13.65
N GLN A 130 13.65 5.44 -14.05
CA GLN A 130 14.24 6.78 -14.10
C GLN A 130 14.53 7.35 -12.71
N GLY A 131 13.72 7.00 -11.70
CA GLY A 131 13.91 7.42 -10.31
C GLY A 131 14.90 6.57 -9.51
N ALA A 132 15.32 5.41 -10.05
CA ALA A 132 16.09 4.41 -9.33
C ALA A 132 17.48 4.91 -8.89
N LEU A 133 17.79 4.73 -7.61
CA LEU A 133 19.14 4.89 -7.08
C LEU A 133 19.91 3.55 -7.18
N PRO A 134 21.25 3.55 -7.00
CA PRO A 134 22.04 2.31 -7.07
C PRO A 134 21.56 1.17 -6.15
N GLY A 135 20.88 1.49 -5.04
CA GLY A 135 20.28 0.50 -4.13
C GLY A 135 19.01 -0.16 -4.68
N ASP A 136 18.31 0.50 -5.59
CA ASP A 136 17.02 0.06 -6.13
C ASP A 136 17.19 -0.78 -7.40
N LEU A 137 18.36 -0.71 -8.05
CA LEU A 137 18.61 -1.33 -9.36
C LEU A 137 18.25 -2.81 -9.40
N HIS A 138 18.59 -3.56 -8.35
CA HIS A 138 18.27 -4.99 -8.32
C HIS A 138 16.76 -5.25 -8.33
N LEU A 139 15.99 -4.44 -7.58
CA LEU A 139 14.54 -4.56 -7.54
C LEU A 139 13.91 -4.15 -8.88
N VAL A 140 14.39 -3.06 -9.49
CA VAL A 140 13.96 -2.62 -10.82
C VAL A 140 14.22 -3.70 -11.86
N GLU A 141 15.44 -4.25 -11.93
CA GLU A 141 15.79 -5.33 -12.87
C GLU A 141 14.93 -6.58 -12.66
N THR A 142 14.64 -6.92 -11.40
CA THR A 142 13.80 -8.08 -11.06
C THR A 142 12.37 -7.89 -11.55
N VAL A 143 11.79 -6.71 -11.33
CA VAL A 143 10.44 -6.38 -11.78
C VAL A 143 10.36 -6.30 -13.31
N GLU A 144 11.37 -5.70 -13.95
CA GLU A 144 11.46 -5.62 -15.41
C GLU A 144 11.41 -7.00 -16.06
N ALA A 145 12.25 -7.91 -15.59
CA ALA A 145 12.31 -9.27 -16.11
C ALA A 145 10.97 -9.99 -15.98
N ARG A 146 10.22 -9.75 -14.90
CA ARG A 146 8.91 -10.39 -14.69
C ARG A 146 7.85 -9.86 -15.64
N LEU A 147 7.85 -8.54 -15.90
CA LEU A 147 6.97 -7.94 -16.90
C LEU A 147 7.26 -8.50 -18.30
N GLU A 148 8.54 -8.74 -18.64
CA GLU A 148 8.93 -9.37 -19.92
C GLU A 148 8.51 -10.85 -20.03
N ASP A 149 8.48 -11.59 -18.91
CA ASP A 149 8.02 -12.98 -18.85
C ASP A 149 6.49 -13.11 -19.10
N GLY A 150 5.75 -11.98 -19.05
CA GLY A 150 4.33 -11.88 -19.34
C GLY A 150 3.42 -11.87 -18.09
N PRO A 151 2.11 -11.74 -18.30
CA PRO A 151 1.16 -11.42 -17.23
C PRO A 151 1.02 -12.54 -16.18
N ASP A 152 1.08 -13.80 -16.58
CA ASP A 152 0.96 -14.93 -15.65
C ASP A 152 2.15 -14.99 -14.68
N ALA A 153 3.37 -14.81 -15.20
CA ALA A 153 4.59 -14.80 -14.40
C ALA A 153 4.66 -13.57 -13.50
N THR A 154 4.27 -12.41 -14.02
CA THR A 154 4.17 -11.16 -13.26
C THR A 154 3.18 -11.31 -12.10
N ASN A 155 2.00 -11.84 -12.36
CA ASN A 155 0.96 -11.97 -11.34
C ASN A 155 1.36 -12.95 -10.23
N SER A 156 1.99 -14.09 -10.58
CA SER A 156 2.51 -15.03 -9.58
C SER A 156 3.60 -14.39 -8.73
N PHE A 157 4.59 -13.73 -9.35
CA PHE A 157 5.64 -13.01 -8.62
C PHE A 157 5.08 -11.91 -7.71
N PHE A 158 4.17 -11.09 -8.24
CA PHE A 158 3.55 -10.01 -7.49
C PHE A 158 2.83 -10.53 -6.26
N ARG A 159 1.97 -11.54 -6.40
CA ARG A 159 1.17 -12.07 -5.28
C ARG A 159 1.96 -12.89 -4.27
N GLU A 160 2.89 -13.71 -4.73
CA GLU A 160 3.54 -14.71 -3.86
C GLU A 160 4.81 -14.19 -3.21
N GLU A 161 5.55 -13.32 -3.90
CA GLU A 161 6.86 -12.86 -3.46
C GLU A 161 6.85 -11.42 -2.97
N LEU A 162 6.28 -10.50 -3.76
CA LEU A 162 6.44 -9.07 -3.50
C LEU A 162 5.34 -8.48 -2.61
N LEU A 163 4.07 -8.76 -2.92
CA LEU A 163 2.91 -8.11 -2.29
C LEU A 163 2.82 -8.33 -0.77
N PRO A 164 2.98 -9.56 -0.23
CA PRO A 164 2.86 -9.76 1.21
C PRO A 164 4.01 -9.06 1.98
N GLY A 165 5.20 -9.05 1.39
CA GLY A 165 6.38 -8.38 1.93
C GLY A 165 6.21 -6.86 1.91
N ALA A 166 5.87 -6.31 0.76
CA ALA A 166 5.66 -4.87 0.57
C ALA A 166 4.53 -4.35 1.45
N LEU A 167 3.37 -5.03 1.50
CA LEU A 167 2.28 -4.66 2.39
C LEU A 167 2.75 -4.68 3.84
N ARG A 168 3.37 -5.77 4.30
CA ARG A 168 3.86 -5.85 5.68
C ARG A 168 4.88 -4.75 5.99
N GLU A 169 5.82 -4.48 5.10
CA GLU A 169 6.82 -3.43 5.30
C GLU A 169 6.17 -2.04 5.38
N ARG A 170 5.26 -1.71 4.46
CA ARG A 170 4.53 -0.43 4.48
C ARG A 170 3.60 -0.29 5.70
N LEU A 171 3.04 -1.39 6.22
CA LEU A 171 2.23 -1.35 7.45
C LEU A 171 3.08 -1.20 8.72
N MET A 172 4.31 -1.76 8.73
CA MET A 172 5.20 -1.75 9.90
C MET A 172 6.06 -0.48 9.98
N SER A 173 6.45 0.07 8.84
CA SER A 173 7.15 1.35 8.75
C SER A 173 6.11 2.48 8.74
N ARG A 174 6.03 3.23 9.85
CA ARG A 174 5.30 4.51 9.81
C ARG A 174 6.11 5.49 8.96
N PRO A 175 5.50 6.31 8.09
CA PRO A 175 6.13 7.56 7.70
C PRO A 175 6.42 8.47 8.91
#